data_AF-A0AAU9BUA6-F1
#
_entry.id   AF-A0AAU9BUA6-F1
#
_cell.length_a   1.000
_cell.length_b   1.000
_cell.length_c   1.000
_cell.angle_alpha   90.00
_cell.angle_beta   90.00
_cell.angle_gamma   90.00
#
_symmetry.space_group_name_H-M   'P 1'
#
loop_
_entity.id
_entity.type
_entity.pdbx_description
1 polymer ?
#
loop_
_entity_poly.entity_id
_entity_poly.type
_entity_poly.pdbx_seq_one_letter_code
_entity_poly.pdbx_strand_id
1 'polypeptide(L)'
;MLALFYAKLQWSAGPGRLDDIWQFTVEPRTGFALIDTWLSGDREAFRNAISHLVLPVVLLAYYSLASITRLTRSACLSEMNKEYILLARAKGAGEMAILLRHVLPNIRSTLLTVIALAYTSMLEGAVLTETVFSWPGIGRYLTTALFAGDTTAVMGGTLLIGVCFVLINNLTDLLVRATDPRVR
;
A
#
# COMPACT_ATOMS: atom_id res chain seq x y z
N MET A 1 18.69 6.34 16.09
CA MET A 1 17.33 6.63 16.60
C MET A 1 16.41 5.41 16.52
N LEU A 2 16.41 4.62 15.43
CA LEU A 2 15.63 3.37 15.32
C LEU A 2 16.08 2.25 16.28
N ALA A 3 17.37 2.18 16.62
CA ALA A 3 17.87 1.26 17.65
C ALA A 3 17.21 1.49 19.02
N LEU A 4 16.64 2.68 19.30
CA LEU A 4 15.89 2.92 20.53
C LEU A 4 14.59 2.11 20.56
N PHE A 5 13.89 2.00 19.42
CA PHE A 5 12.64 1.23 19.29
C PHE A 5 12.90 -0.28 19.35
N TYR A 6 13.93 -0.77 18.65
CA TYR A 6 14.28 -2.19 18.61
C TYR A 6 15.00 -2.67 19.88
N ALA A 7 16.04 -1.94 20.33
CA ALA A 7 16.95 -2.41 21.39
C ALA A 7 16.58 -1.90 22.79
N LYS A 8 15.88 -0.77 22.93
CA LYS A 8 15.54 -0.20 24.25
C LYS A 8 14.06 -0.34 24.62
N LEU A 9 13.15 -0.18 23.66
CA LEU A 9 11.71 -0.30 23.89
C LEU A 9 11.11 -1.67 23.54
N GLN A 10 11.79 -2.52 22.75
CA GLN A 10 11.30 -3.84 22.30
C GLN A 10 9.89 -3.78 21.67
N TRP A 11 9.48 -2.63 21.14
CA TRP A 11 8.10 -2.43 20.69
C TRP A 11 7.86 -2.96 19.28
N SER A 12 8.93 -3.20 18.53
CA SER A 12 8.91 -3.74 17.18
C SER A 12 10.05 -4.73 16.99
N ALA A 13 9.83 -5.71 16.13
CA ALA A 13 10.87 -6.66 15.74
C ALA A 13 11.98 -5.96 14.95
N GLY A 14 13.20 -6.50 14.95
CA GLY A 14 14.41 -5.83 14.43
C GLY A 14 14.36 -5.46 12.93
N PRO A 15 15.39 -4.80 12.39
CA PRO A 15 15.50 -4.61 10.94
C PRO A 15 15.63 -5.96 10.23
N GLY A 16 14.99 -6.11 9.06
CA GLY A 16 15.00 -7.35 8.29
C GLY A 16 13.62 -7.94 8.07
N ARG A 17 13.56 -9.24 7.74
CA ARG A 17 12.31 -9.98 7.45
C ARG A 17 11.91 -10.95 8.56
N LEU A 18 12.88 -11.43 9.33
CA LEU A 18 12.78 -12.42 10.40
C LEU A 18 13.91 -12.15 11.39
N ASP A 19 13.74 -12.51 12.65
CA ASP A 19 14.85 -12.51 13.60
C ASP A 19 15.85 -13.65 13.27
N ASP A 20 17.11 -13.48 13.69
CA ASP A 20 18.23 -14.41 13.40
C ASP A 20 17.91 -15.89 13.71
N ILE A 21 17.05 -16.15 14.70
CA ILE A 21 16.65 -17.51 15.13
C ILE A 21 15.90 -18.27 14.02
N TRP A 22 15.07 -17.58 13.24
CA TRP A 22 14.27 -18.17 12.17
C TRP A 22 14.90 -18.02 10.79
N GLN A 23 15.89 -17.13 10.65
CA GLN A 23 16.60 -16.92 9.39
C GLN A 23 17.36 -18.16 8.90
N PHE A 24 17.77 -19.06 9.80
CA PHE A 24 18.44 -20.33 9.47
C PHE A 24 17.54 -21.57 9.57
N THR A 25 16.31 -21.42 10.08
CA THR A 25 15.37 -22.54 10.30
C THR A 25 14.31 -22.63 9.21
N VAL A 26 13.93 -21.49 8.62
CA VAL A 26 12.94 -21.44 7.52
C VAL A 26 13.68 -21.41 6.19
N GLU A 27 13.62 -22.52 5.44
CA GLU A 27 14.25 -22.61 4.13
C GLU A 27 13.44 -21.79 3.08
N PRO A 28 14.04 -20.77 2.42
CA PRO A 28 13.30 -19.93 1.50
C PRO A 28 12.94 -20.73 0.24
N ARG A 29 11.65 -21.02 0.03
CA ARG A 29 11.16 -21.71 -1.18
C ARG A 29 10.66 -20.75 -2.24
N THR A 30 10.02 -19.66 -1.83
CA THR A 30 9.42 -18.66 -2.73
C THR A 30 10.15 -17.32 -2.70
N GLY A 31 10.95 -17.06 -1.65
CA GLY A 31 11.63 -15.79 -1.44
C GLY A 31 10.75 -14.72 -0.77
N PHE A 32 9.48 -15.04 -0.49
CA PHE A 32 8.55 -14.21 0.28
C PHE A 32 8.46 -14.73 1.71
N ALA A 33 8.94 -13.94 2.68
CA ALA A 33 9.01 -14.34 4.09
C ALA A 33 7.65 -14.78 4.67
N LEU A 34 6.54 -14.10 4.34
CA LEU A 34 5.21 -14.49 4.81
C LEU A 34 4.74 -15.83 4.23
N ILE A 35 5.03 -16.10 2.95
CA ILE A 35 4.60 -17.32 2.28
C ILE A 35 5.47 -18.48 2.79
N ASP A 36 6.78 -18.27 2.88
CA ASP A 36 7.73 -19.29 3.33
C ASP A 36 7.51 -19.67 4.80
N THR A 37 7.19 -18.71 5.68
CA THR A 37 6.84 -18.98 7.09
C THR A 37 5.45 -19.58 7.28
N TRP A 38 4.52 -19.32 6.37
CA TRP A 38 3.23 -20.00 6.37
C TRP A 38 3.38 -21.46 5.93
N LEU A 39 4.18 -21.70 4.89
CA LEU A 39 4.45 -23.04 4.35
C LEU A 39 5.32 -23.90 5.27
N SER A 40 6.16 -23.29 6.11
CA SER A 40 6.95 -24.03 7.11
C SER A 40 6.10 -24.64 8.23
N GLY A 41 4.84 -24.20 8.38
CA GLY A 41 3.93 -24.67 9.43
C GLY A 41 4.23 -24.15 10.83
N ASP A 42 5.27 -23.31 10.98
CA ASP A 42 5.66 -22.72 12.25
C ASP A 42 4.88 -21.43 12.52
N ARG A 43 3.94 -21.52 13.47
CA ARG A 43 3.08 -20.40 13.87
C ARG A 43 3.85 -19.26 14.54
N GLU A 44 4.99 -19.53 15.16
CA GLU A 44 5.83 -18.51 15.78
C GLU A 44 6.62 -17.73 14.73
N ALA A 45 7.19 -18.43 13.74
CA ALA A 45 7.87 -17.81 12.60
C ALA A 45 6.93 -16.90 11.79
N PHE A 46 5.69 -17.33 11.55
CA PHE A 46 4.70 -16.50 10.86
C PHE A 46 4.31 -15.24 11.65
N ARG A 47 4.11 -15.37 12.98
CA ARG A 47 3.85 -14.20 13.84
C ARG A 47 5.03 -13.23 13.85
N ASN A 48 6.26 -13.74 13.82
CA ASN A 48 7.47 -12.94 13.72
C ASN A 48 7.51 -12.19 12.38
N ALA A 49 7.28 -12.86 11.25
CA ALA A 49 7.24 -12.20 9.94
C ALA A 49 6.20 -11.06 9.88
N ILE A 50 5.04 -11.23 10.53
CA ILE A 50 4.03 -10.15 10.63
C ILE A 50 4.54 -8.99 11.48
N SER A 51 5.17 -9.24 12.64
CA SER A 51 5.64 -8.16 13.52
C SER A 51 6.72 -7.30 12.86
N HIS A 52 7.57 -7.90 12.02
CA HIS A 52 8.55 -7.21 11.17
C HIS A 52 7.90 -6.32 10.09
N LEU A 53 6.66 -6.61 9.67
CA LEU A 53 5.92 -5.83 8.68
C LEU A 53 5.10 -4.67 9.25
N VAL A 54 4.73 -4.72 10.54
CA VAL A 54 3.82 -3.73 11.14
C VAL A 54 4.36 -2.31 10.97
N LEU A 55 5.62 -2.05 11.32
CA LEU A 55 6.19 -0.71 11.25
C LEU A 55 6.32 -0.17 9.81
N PRO A 56 6.92 -0.90 8.86
CA PRO A 56 6.94 -0.49 7.44
C PRO A 56 5.54 -0.19 6.89
N VAL A 57 4.58 -1.07 7.17
CA VAL A 57 3.21 -0.94 6.66
C VAL A 57 2.51 0.27 7.26
N VAL A 58 2.61 0.47 8.58
CA VAL A 58 2.01 1.64 9.25
C VAL A 58 2.62 2.93 8.73
N LEU A 59 3.93 2.98 8.48
CA LEU A 59 4.59 4.17 7.95
C LEU A 59 4.11 4.52 6.54
N LEU A 60 4.05 3.53 5.64
CA LEU A 60 3.55 3.72 4.28
C LEU A 60 2.04 4.04 4.25
N ALA A 61 1.27 3.41 5.14
CA ALA A 61 -0.15 3.70 5.29
C ALA A 61 -0.38 5.13 5.79
N TYR A 62 0.38 5.57 6.79
CA TYR A 62 0.29 6.92 7.35
C TYR A 62 0.61 7.99 6.31
N TYR A 63 1.65 7.76 5.49
CA TYR A 63 2.02 8.64 4.38
C TYR A 63 0.86 8.83 3.38
N SER A 64 0.17 7.74 3.05
CA SER A 64 -0.91 7.73 2.04
C SER A 64 -2.27 8.17 2.58
N LEU A 65 -2.48 8.03 3.89
CA LEU A 65 -3.74 8.28 4.56
C LEU A 65 -4.22 9.72 4.35
N ALA A 66 -3.32 10.69 4.41
CA ALA A 66 -3.65 12.11 4.23
C ALA A 66 -4.25 12.38 2.83
N SER A 67 -3.62 11.85 1.78
CA SER A 67 -4.07 12.00 0.40
C SER A 67 -5.41 11.31 0.16
N ILE A 68 -5.54 10.06 0.61
CA ILE A 68 -6.77 9.29 0.45
C ILE A 68 -7.94 9.98 1.16
N THR A 69 -7.74 10.41 2.41
CA THR A 69 -8.79 11.05 3.21
C THR A 69 -9.22 12.38 2.58
N ARG A 70 -8.27 13.21 2.15
CA ARG A 70 -8.56 14.53 1.54
C ARG A 70 -9.35 14.39 0.25
N LEU A 71 -8.92 13.51 -0.66
CA LEU A 71 -9.57 13.34 -1.96
C LEU A 71 -10.93 12.64 -1.83
N THR A 72 -11.02 11.62 -0.98
CA THR A 72 -12.30 10.95 -0.67
C THR A 72 -13.30 11.94 -0.07
N ARG A 73 -12.86 12.77 0.88
CA ARG A 73 -13.73 13.81 1.48
C ARG A 73 -14.22 14.81 0.43
N SER A 74 -13.34 15.25 -0.46
CA SER A 74 -13.72 16.16 -1.56
C SER A 74 -14.77 15.53 -2.48
N ALA A 75 -14.60 14.26 -2.83
CA ALA A 75 -15.57 13.52 -3.64
C ALA A 75 -16.91 13.37 -2.92
N CYS A 76 -16.92 12.99 -1.63
CA CYS A 76 -18.13 12.90 -0.83
C CYS A 76 -18.87 14.25 -0.78
N LEU A 77 -18.17 15.35 -0.52
CA LEU A 77 -18.77 16.68 -0.44
C LEU A 77 -19.36 17.12 -1.79
N SER A 78 -18.67 16.85 -2.89
CA SER A 78 -19.19 17.12 -4.24
C SER A 78 -20.48 16.33 -4.51
N GLU A 79 -20.50 15.05 -4.11
CA GLU A 79 -21.66 14.18 -4.30
C GLU A 79 -22.86 14.59 -3.44
N MET A 80 -22.60 15.00 -2.19
CA MET A 80 -23.64 15.43 -1.24
C MET A 80 -24.38 16.71 -1.68
N ASN A 81 -23.78 17.53 -2.55
CA ASN A 81 -24.39 18.77 -3.06
C ASN A 81 -25.34 18.55 -4.26
N LYS A 82 -25.56 17.30 -4.69
CA LYS A 82 -26.44 17.01 -5.83
C LYS A 82 -27.92 16.98 -5.43
N GLU A 83 -28.79 17.38 -6.36
CA GLU A 83 -30.24 17.52 -6.15
C GLU A 83 -30.92 16.24 -5.63
N TYR A 84 -30.50 15.07 -6.09
CA TYR A 84 -31.08 13.80 -5.65
C TYR A 84 -30.82 13.51 -4.15
N ILE A 85 -29.73 14.04 -3.59
CA ILE A 85 -29.43 13.96 -2.15
C ILE A 85 -30.37 14.87 -1.37
N LEU A 86 -30.63 16.08 -1.88
CA LEU A 86 -31.61 17.00 -1.29
C LEU A 86 -33.01 16.36 -1.25
N LEU A 87 -33.41 15.71 -2.34
CA LEU A 87 -34.67 14.97 -2.42
C LEU A 87 -34.71 13.79 -1.43
N ALA A 88 -33.61 13.03 -1.30
CA ALA A 88 -33.52 11.94 -0.33
C ALA A 88 -33.66 12.45 1.12
N ARG A 89 -33.03 13.58 1.43
CA ARG A 89 -33.14 14.24 2.74
C ARG A 89 -34.56 14.76 3.00
N ALA A 90 -35.19 15.38 1.99
CA ALA A 90 -36.59 15.84 2.09
C ALA A 90 -37.58 14.68 2.31
N LYS A 91 -37.27 13.47 1.81
CA LYS A 91 -38.02 12.24 2.08
C LYS A 91 -37.74 11.61 3.46
N GLY A 92 -36.92 12.24 4.30
CA GLY A 92 -36.60 11.75 5.65
C GLY A 92 -35.49 10.70 5.70
N ALA A 93 -34.69 10.51 4.64
CA ALA A 93 -33.55 9.61 4.71
C ALA A 93 -32.50 10.13 5.69
N GLY A 94 -32.08 9.28 6.64
CA GLY A 94 -31.02 9.62 7.60
C GLY A 94 -29.65 9.77 6.92
N GLU A 95 -28.76 10.57 7.50
CA GLU A 95 -27.45 10.89 6.92
C GLU A 95 -26.61 9.64 6.62
N MET A 96 -26.65 8.64 7.50
CA MET A 96 -25.88 7.41 7.32
C MET A 96 -26.42 6.55 6.16
N ALA A 97 -27.75 6.55 5.95
CA ALA A 97 -28.35 5.89 4.78
C ALA A 97 -27.97 6.61 3.48
N ILE A 98 -27.94 7.94 3.49
CA ILE A 98 -27.47 8.75 2.35
C ILE A 98 -26.00 8.43 2.04
N LEU A 99 -25.14 8.41 3.05
CA LEU A 99 -23.72 8.11 2.85
C LEU A 99 -23.51 6.71 2.26
N LEU A 100 -24.08 5.68 2.89
CA LEU A 100 -23.84 4.28 2.53
C LEU A 100 -24.52 3.85 1.22
N ARG A 101 -25.74 4.36 0.96
CA ARG A 101 -26.56 3.90 -0.17
C ARG A 101 -26.50 4.79 -1.40
N HIS A 102 -26.20 6.08 -1.21
CA HIS A 102 -26.28 7.07 -2.28
C HIS A 102 -24.93 7.70 -2.63
N VAL A 103 -24.11 8.05 -1.65
CA VAL A 103 -22.81 8.70 -1.89
C VAL A 103 -21.74 7.68 -2.23
N LEU A 104 -21.48 6.70 -1.35
CA LEU A 104 -20.40 5.72 -1.52
C LEU A 104 -20.45 4.95 -2.85
N PRO A 105 -21.62 4.42 -3.30
CA PRO A 105 -21.69 3.72 -4.58
C PRO A 105 -21.45 4.65 -5.78
N ASN A 106 -21.74 5.95 -5.65
CA ASN A 106 -21.60 6.89 -6.76
C ASN A 106 -20.18 7.48 -6.88
N ILE A 107 -19.42 7.52 -5.78
CA ILE A 107 -18.01 7.95 -5.79
C ILE A 107 -17.02 6.80 -5.99
N ARG A 108 -17.49 5.56 -6.24
CA ARG A 108 -16.62 4.37 -6.37
C ARG A 108 -15.54 4.51 -7.45
N SER A 109 -15.89 5.17 -8.56
CA SER A 109 -14.96 5.45 -9.66
C SER A 109 -13.83 6.37 -9.17
N THR A 110 -14.18 7.48 -8.51
CA THR A 110 -13.22 8.39 -7.89
C THR A 110 -12.37 7.70 -6.83
N LEU A 111 -12.95 6.82 -6.00
CA LEU A 111 -12.21 6.07 -4.98
C LEU A 111 -11.12 5.19 -5.61
N LEU A 112 -11.41 4.50 -6.72
CA LEU A 112 -10.41 3.70 -7.43
C LEU A 112 -9.24 4.56 -7.92
N THR A 113 -9.53 5.72 -8.52
CA THR A 113 -8.49 6.66 -8.97
C THR A 113 -7.65 7.18 -7.81
N VAL A 114 -8.28 7.52 -6.68
CA VAL A 114 -7.58 7.99 -5.47
C VAL A 114 -6.66 6.91 -4.91
N ILE A 115 -7.10 5.66 -4.89
CA ILE A 115 -6.29 4.52 -4.44
C ILE A 115 -5.09 4.30 -5.36
N ALA A 116 -5.27 4.40 -6.68
CA ALA A 116 -4.18 4.24 -7.65
C ALA A 116 -3.13 5.36 -7.54
N LEU A 117 -3.58 6.61 -7.35
CA LEU A 117 -2.69 7.73 -7.07
C LEU A 117 -1.92 7.52 -5.77
N ALA A 118 -2.60 7.04 -4.71
CA ALA A 118 -1.96 6.74 -3.44
C ALA A 118 -0.89 5.64 -3.59
N TYR A 119 -1.19 4.56 -4.32
CA TYR A 119 -0.23 3.49 -4.61
C TYR A 119 1.04 4.02 -5.30
N THR A 120 0.89 4.94 -6.26
CA THR A 120 2.03 5.57 -6.94
C THR A 120 2.93 6.30 -5.95
N SER A 121 2.33 7.09 -5.06
CA SER A 121 3.09 7.80 -4.02
C SER A 121 3.73 6.86 -3.00
N MET A 122 3.11 5.70 -2.71
CA MET A 122 3.70 4.68 -1.86
C MET A 122 4.95 4.06 -2.48
N LEU A 123 5.00 3.93 -3.80
CA LEU A 123 6.15 3.34 -4.49
C LEU A 123 7.41 4.20 -4.32
N GLU A 124 7.26 5.53 -4.31
CA GLU A 124 8.34 6.47 -3.98
C GLU A 124 8.78 6.33 -2.51
N GLY A 125 7.82 6.28 -1.57
CA GLY A 125 8.10 6.10 -0.14
C GLY A 125 8.64 4.72 0.22
N ALA A 126 8.39 3.70 -0.60
CA ALA A 126 8.85 2.33 -0.40
C ALA A 126 10.37 2.24 -0.45
N VAL A 127 11.05 3.00 -1.31
CA VAL A 127 12.52 3.01 -1.41
C VAL A 127 13.18 3.41 -0.08
N LEU A 128 12.67 4.50 0.52
CA LEU A 128 13.12 4.97 1.82
C LEU A 128 12.80 3.96 2.91
N THR A 129 11.59 3.41 2.91
CA THR A 129 11.14 2.43 3.90
C THR A 129 11.99 1.14 3.81
N GLU A 130 12.28 0.63 2.62
CA GLU A 130 13.14 -0.54 2.39
C GLU A 130 14.56 -0.31 2.90
N THR A 131 15.11 0.88 2.66
CA THR A 131 16.45 1.24 3.11
C THR A 131 16.50 1.33 4.64
N VAL A 132 15.53 2.00 5.24
CA VAL A 132 15.48 2.26 6.69
C VAL A 132 15.22 1.00 7.51
N PHE A 133 14.30 0.15 7.07
CA PHE A 133 13.95 -1.11 7.76
C PHE A 133 14.82 -2.28 7.35
N SER A 134 15.82 -2.06 6.50
CA SER A 134 16.63 -3.09 5.87
C SER A 134 15.82 -4.20 5.18
N TRP A 135 14.65 -3.85 4.68
CA TRP A 135 13.81 -4.78 3.94
C TRP A 135 14.41 -4.97 2.54
N PRO A 136 14.73 -6.21 2.12
CA PRO A 136 15.20 -6.46 0.76
C PRO A 136 14.08 -6.18 -0.23
N GLY A 137 14.28 -5.17 -1.08
CA GLY A 137 13.32 -4.75 -2.10
C GLY A 137 14.01 -4.10 -3.30
N ILE A 138 13.22 -3.86 -4.35
CA ILE A 138 13.72 -3.36 -5.64
C ILE A 138 14.22 -1.92 -5.48
N GLY A 139 13.57 -1.11 -4.64
CA GLY A 139 13.98 0.26 -4.38
C GLY A 139 15.36 0.33 -3.76
N ARG A 140 15.60 -0.43 -2.69
CA ARG A 140 16.92 -0.53 -2.06
C ARG A 140 17.98 -1.11 -3.01
N TYR A 141 17.62 -2.07 -3.86
CA TYR A 141 18.54 -2.61 -4.87
C TYR A 141 18.98 -1.52 -5.85
N LEU A 142 18.03 -0.74 -6.36
CA LEU A 142 18.29 0.37 -7.29
C LEU A 142 19.15 1.47 -6.66
N THR A 143 18.88 1.85 -5.41
CA THR A 143 19.72 2.85 -4.72
C THR A 143 21.15 2.33 -4.53
N THR A 144 21.31 1.06 -4.19
CA THR A 144 22.64 0.44 -4.04
C THR A 144 23.39 0.41 -5.37
N ALA A 145 22.73 0.01 -6.47
CA ALA A 145 23.29 -0.01 -7.81
C ALA A 145 23.69 1.40 -8.29
N LEU A 146 22.88 2.42 -7.97
CA LEU A 146 23.16 3.81 -8.27
C LEU A 146 24.46 4.28 -7.60
N PHE A 147 24.64 3.99 -6.31
CA PHE A 147 25.87 4.34 -5.59
C PHE A 147 27.09 3.52 -6.04
N ALA A 148 26.88 2.29 -6.51
CA ALA A 148 27.92 1.46 -7.09
C ALA A 148 28.32 1.88 -8.52
N GLY A 149 27.60 2.82 -9.14
CA GLY A 149 27.84 3.26 -10.52
C GLY A 149 27.39 2.23 -11.57
N ASP A 150 26.58 1.23 -11.19
CA ASP A 150 26.06 0.22 -12.11
C ASP A 150 24.84 0.77 -12.87
N THR A 151 25.13 1.51 -13.93
CA THR A 151 24.11 2.11 -14.80
C THR A 151 23.24 1.08 -15.50
N THR A 152 23.73 -0.14 -15.73
CA THR A 152 22.96 -1.20 -16.39
C THR A 152 21.87 -1.73 -15.46
N ALA A 153 22.22 -2.00 -14.19
CA ALA A 153 21.24 -2.40 -13.18
C ALA A 153 20.20 -1.31 -12.92
N VAL A 154 20.60 -0.04 -12.88
CA VAL A 154 19.68 1.09 -12.72
C VAL A 154 18.70 1.17 -13.88
N MET A 155 19.18 1.19 -15.12
CA MET A 155 18.31 1.26 -16.30
C MET A 155 17.34 0.07 -16.38
N GLY A 156 17.82 -1.14 -16.13
CA GLY A 156 16.99 -2.35 -16.13
C GLY A 156 15.88 -2.30 -15.07
N GLY A 157 16.22 -1.90 -13.84
CA GLY A 157 15.23 -1.79 -12.77
C GLY A 157 14.24 -0.65 -12.98
N THR A 158 14.67 0.50 -13.53
CA THR A 158 13.75 1.59 -13.90
C THR A 158 12.77 1.16 -15.00
N LEU A 159 13.22 0.43 -16.02
CA LEU A 159 12.34 -0.13 -17.05
C LEU A 159 11.32 -1.11 -16.46
N LEU A 160 11.76 -2.01 -15.59
CA LEU A 160 10.89 -2.98 -14.93
C LEU A 160 9.82 -2.29 -14.09
N ILE A 161 10.19 -1.28 -13.29
CA ILE A 161 9.23 -0.47 -12.52
C ILE A 161 8.26 0.24 -13.45
N GLY A 162 8.75 0.82 -14.56
CA GLY A 162 7.91 1.49 -15.56
C GLY A 162 6.87 0.55 -16.17
N VAL A 163 7.25 -0.67 -16.54
CA VAL A 163 6.32 -1.68 -17.07
C VAL A 163 5.27 -2.07 -16.02
N CYS A 164 5.70 -2.35 -14.79
CA CYS A 164 4.78 -2.63 -13.68
C CYS A 164 3.81 -1.46 -13.46
N PHE A 165 4.30 -0.22 -13.52
CA PHE A 165 3.49 0.98 -13.37
C PHE A 165 2.41 1.10 -14.45
N VAL A 166 2.77 0.87 -15.72
CA VAL A 166 1.81 0.89 -16.84
C VAL A 166 0.77 -0.22 -16.71
N LEU A 167 1.17 -1.42 -16.27
CA LEU A 167 0.25 -2.54 -16.06
C LEU A 167 -0.75 -2.26 -14.94
N ILE A 168 -0.30 -1.68 -13.83
CA ILE A 168 -1.16 -1.33 -12.70
C ILE A 168 -2.15 -0.23 -13.10
N ASN A 169 -1.69 0.82 -13.79
CA ASN A 169 -2.60 1.86 -14.28
C ASN A 169 -3.63 1.32 -15.27
N ASN A 170 -3.23 0.46 -16.21
CA ASN A 170 -4.18 -0.20 -17.11
C ASN A 170 -5.21 -1.03 -16.34
N LEU A 171 -4.78 -1.78 -15.31
CA LEU A 171 -5.69 -2.54 -14.46
C LEU A 171 -6.67 -1.61 -13.71
N THR A 172 -6.18 -0.48 -13.17
CA THR A 172 -7.04 0.53 -12.54
C THR A 172 -8.08 1.06 -13.52
N ASP A 173 -7.67 1.45 -14.73
CA ASP A 173 -8.58 1.96 -15.76
C ASP A 173 -9.62 0.91 -16.16
N LEU A 174 -9.23 -0.35 -16.26
CA LEU A 174 -10.16 -1.46 -16.51
C LEU A 174 -11.16 -1.63 -15.36
N LEU A 175 -10.71 -1.56 -14.11
CA LEU A 175 -11.58 -1.64 -12.93
C LEU A 175 -12.56 -0.46 -12.89
N VAL A 176 -12.10 0.75 -13.21
CA VAL A 176 -12.95 1.94 -13.30
C VAL A 176 -14.00 1.77 -14.39
N ARG A 177 -13.62 1.31 -15.60
CA ARG A 177 -14.58 1.04 -16.69
C ARG A 177 -15.58 -0.06 -16.33
N ALA A 178 -15.14 -1.10 -15.63
CA ALA A 178 -16.02 -2.19 -15.19
C ALA A 178 -16.99 -1.73 -14.09
N THR A 179 -16.57 -0.81 -13.23
CA THR A 179 -17.42 -0.25 -12.19
C THR A 179 -18.22 0.96 -12.65
N ASP A 180 -17.91 1.66 -13.72
CA ASP A 180 -18.72 2.80 -14.17
C ASP A 180 -19.54 2.46 -15.42
N PRO A 181 -20.83 2.06 -15.28
CA PRO A 181 -21.71 1.82 -16.42
C PRO A 181 -22.04 3.09 -17.22
N ARG A 182 -21.65 4.30 -16.76
CA ARG A 182 -21.85 5.56 -17.47
C ARG A 182 -20.77 5.85 -18.53
N VAL A 183 -19.70 5.07 -18.53
CA VAL A 183 -18.59 5.18 -19.51
C VAL A 183 -18.82 4.29 -20.74
N ARG A 184 -19.95 3.56 -20.80
CA ARG A 184 -20.45 2.90 -22.00
C ARG A 184 -21.30 3.83 -22.84
#